data_AF-A0A1G0YX27-F1
#
_entry.id   AF-A0A1G0YX27-F1
#
_cell.length_a   1.000
_cell.length_b   1.000
_cell.length_c   1.000
_cell.angle_alpha   90.00
_cell.angle_beta   90.00
_cell.angle_gamma   90.00
#
_symmetry.space_group_name_H-M   'P 1'
#
loop_
_entity.id
_entity.type
_entity.pdbx_description
1 polymer ?
#
loop_
_entity_poly.entity_id
_entity_poly.type
_entity_poly.pdbx_seq_one_letter_code
_entity_poly.pdbx_strand_id
1 'polypeptide(L)'
;MKIIFVLISIFIFFTGVSNAANISNKQGLFTLQSGDYRVAISRDCKYTMALIEWKDYKIVPLTGYGYNGAVLVYPPKGFVGCGHTEGGLEENVKSFSMSADGLIVVPEPGKIYSAQKFIIKKISMLGNLQLTSEIELTPNGIRVTRDLFAADNQQITYLYIFMFCFSNKFKDWYVMKLDSNSAEGTFMDSEKFLHNKNVKWAAMFDPLANKGVGLFYPQTINDKNSKTTFWDRKGDNKFYLFFDVPKNVEKGFSTVPKTVVVRAFEAEKFNWKSIAESTLSE
;
A
#
# COMPACT_ATOMS: atom_id res chain seq x y z
N MET A 1 27.92 -41.07 -35.37
CA MET A 1 28.05 -39.60 -35.45
C MET A 1 26.84 -39.00 -34.73
N LYS A 2 27.01 -38.54 -33.48
CA LYS A 2 25.92 -37.98 -32.64
C LYS A 2 25.85 -36.48 -32.87
N ILE A 3 24.73 -35.97 -33.36
CA ILE A 3 24.45 -34.53 -33.44
C ILE A 3 23.70 -34.15 -32.17
N ILE A 4 24.32 -33.33 -31.33
CA ILE A 4 23.72 -32.74 -30.13
C ILE A 4 23.06 -31.43 -30.57
N PHE A 5 21.73 -31.36 -30.47
CA PHE A 5 21.01 -30.09 -30.53
C PHE A 5 21.08 -29.43 -29.15
N VAL A 6 21.82 -28.32 -29.05
CA VAL A 6 21.78 -27.43 -27.90
C VAL A 6 20.66 -26.42 -28.13
N LEU A 7 19.56 -26.56 -27.38
CA LEU A 7 18.51 -25.53 -27.30
C LEU A 7 19.01 -24.41 -26.39
N ILE A 8 19.38 -23.27 -26.98
CA ILE A 8 19.64 -22.03 -26.25
C ILE A 8 18.30 -21.33 -26.04
N SER A 9 17.74 -21.45 -24.83
CA SER A 9 16.59 -20.66 -24.41
C SER A 9 17.02 -19.21 -24.17
N ILE A 10 16.73 -18.33 -25.12
CA ILE A 10 16.90 -16.89 -24.99
C ILE A 10 15.77 -16.36 -24.10
N PHE A 11 16.07 -16.07 -22.83
CA PHE A 11 15.19 -15.27 -21.97
C PHE A 11 15.28 -13.81 -22.41
N ILE A 12 14.27 -13.36 -23.18
CA ILE A 12 14.09 -11.94 -23.48
C ILE A 12 13.51 -11.29 -22.22
N PHE A 13 14.37 -10.61 -21.45
CA PHE A 13 13.91 -9.64 -20.46
C PHE A 13 13.36 -8.44 -21.22
N PHE A 14 12.03 -8.35 -21.32
CA PHE A 14 11.40 -7.07 -21.65
C PHE A 14 11.66 -6.11 -20.48
N THR A 15 12.63 -5.22 -20.64
CA THR A 15 12.67 -3.97 -19.87
C THR A 15 11.54 -3.10 -20.39
N GLY A 16 10.32 -3.41 -19.95
CA GLY A 16 9.19 -2.52 -20.13
C GLY A 16 9.53 -1.21 -19.45
N VAL A 17 9.82 -0.18 -20.25
CA VAL A 17 9.84 1.20 -19.77
C VAL A 17 8.41 1.49 -19.35
N SER A 18 8.15 1.45 -18.05
CA SER A 18 6.87 1.83 -17.50
C SER A 18 6.67 3.32 -17.79
N ASN A 19 5.66 3.62 -18.61
CA ASN A 19 5.03 4.94 -18.56
C ASN A 19 4.22 5.00 -17.27
N ALA A 20 4.90 5.05 -16.13
CA ALA A 20 4.29 5.56 -14.92
C ALA A 20 3.93 7.01 -15.23
N ALA A 21 2.65 7.35 -15.17
CA ALA A 21 2.21 8.73 -15.30
C ALA A 21 2.98 9.56 -14.28
N ASN A 22 3.76 10.53 -14.75
CA ASN A 22 4.50 11.45 -13.90
C ASN A 22 3.49 12.16 -12.98
N ILE A 23 3.40 11.75 -11.71
CA ILE A 23 2.57 12.37 -10.66
C ILE A 23 3.05 13.81 -10.34
N SER A 24 4.03 14.34 -11.10
CA SER A 24 4.60 15.67 -10.95
C SER A 24 3.66 16.80 -11.38
N ASN A 25 2.60 16.52 -12.13
CA ASN A 25 1.57 17.52 -12.46
C ASN A 25 0.44 17.49 -11.43
N LYS A 26 0.32 18.58 -10.66
CA LYS A 26 -0.63 18.85 -9.56
C LYS A 26 -2.13 18.80 -9.93
N GLN A 27 -2.51 18.14 -11.02
CA GLN A 27 -3.91 17.98 -11.39
C GLN A 27 -4.49 16.85 -10.53
N GLY A 28 -5.66 17.09 -9.92
CA GLY A 28 -6.37 16.06 -9.14
C GLY A 28 -5.91 15.79 -7.70
N LEU A 29 -4.82 16.40 -7.20
CA LEU A 29 -4.42 16.26 -5.79
C LEU A 29 -5.22 17.18 -4.87
N PHE A 30 -5.67 16.69 -3.72
CA PHE A 30 -6.10 17.52 -2.58
C PHE A 30 -5.46 16.99 -1.30
N THR A 31 -5.31 17.84 -0.29
CA THR A 31 -4.61 17.49 0.96
C THR A 31 -5.54 17.52 2.15
N LEU A 32 -5.41 16.51 3.01
CA LEU A 32 -6.10 16.41 4.29
C LEU A 32 -5.08 16.62 5.40
N GLN A 33 -5.43 17.44 6.39
CA GLN A 33 -4.56 17.75 7.52
C GLN A 33 -5.30 17.50 8.83
N SER A 34 -4.73 16.63 9.66
CA SER A 34 -5.31 16.23 10.96
C SER A 34 -4.20 16.06 11.98
N GLY A 35 -4.13 16.98 12.95
CA GLY A 35 -2.97 17.08 13.85
C GLY A 35 -1.67 17.23 13.06
N ASP A 36 -0.69 16.39 13.38
CA ASP A 36 0.62 16.38 12.73
C ASP A 36 0.64 15.67 11.37
N TYR A 37 -0.44 14.98 10.99
CA TYR A 37 -0.51 14.27 9.72
C TYR A 37 -1.00 15.18 8.58
N ARG A 38 -0.34 15.05 7.43
CA ARG A 38 -0.80 15.57 6.14
C ARG A 38 -0.82 14.44 5.12
N VAL A 39 -1.97 14.23 4.49
CA VAL A 39 -2.17 13.17 3.49
C VAL A 39 -2.68 13.79 2.20
N ALA A 40 -1.94 13.63 1.10
CA ALA A 40 -2.45 14.01 -0.21
C ALA A 40 -3.17 12.83 -0.86
N ILE A 41 -4.37 13.08 -1.37
CA ILE A 41 -5.18 12.12 -2.12
C ILE A 41 -5.15 12.50 -3.58
N SER A 42 -4.90 11.53 -4.47
CA SER A 42 -4.82 11.74 -5.91
C SER A 42 -6.05 11.20 -6.62
N ARG A 43 -6.83 12.10 -7.25
CA ARG A 43 -7.91 11.72 -8.17
C ARG A 43 -7.38 10.93 -9.36
N ASP A 44 -6.21 11.29 -9.87
CA ASP A 44 -5.58 10.65 -11.03
C ASP A 44 -5.15 9.21 -10.68
N CYS A 45 -4.74 8.96 -9.44
CA CYS A 45 -4.52 7.63 -8.89
C CYS A 45 -5.80 7.05 -8.27
N LYS A 46 -6.97 7.41 -8.81
CA LYS A 46 -8.29 6.87 -8.44
C LYS A 46 -8.62 7.05 -6.95
N TYR A 47 -8.39 8.25 -6.44
CA TYR A 47 -8.61 8.68 -5.04
C TYR A 47 -7.85 7.84 -4.01
N THR A 48 -6.59 7.54 -4.28
CA THR A 48 -5.69 6.86 -3.33
C THR A 48 -4.68 7.82 -2.72
N MET A 49 -4.05 7.42 -1.62
CA MET A 49 -3.01 8.23 -0.98
C MET A 49 -1.79 8.35 -1.89
N ALA A 50 -1.33 9.56 -2.13
CA ALA A 50 -0.15 9.85 -2.94
C ALA A 50 1.01 10.39 -2.10
N LEU A 51 0.70 10.98 -0.93
CA LEU A 51 1.67 11.50 0.03
C LEU A 51 1.17 11.20 1.45
N ILE A 52 2.08 10.80 2.33
CA ILE A 52 1.87 10.78 3.78
C ILE A 52 3.04 11.51 4.42
N GLU A 53 2.72 12.59 5.12
CA GLU A 53 3.64 13.37 5.94
C GLU A 53 3.18 13.33 7.40
N TRP A 54 4.15 13.32 8.32
CA TRP A 54 3.91 13.48 9.75
C TRP A 54 5.01 14.35 10.35
N LYS A 55 4.64 15.46 11.01
CA LYS A 55 5.60 16.47 11.53
C LYS A 55 6.62 16.89 10.46
N ASP A 56 6.12 17.26 9.28
CA ASP A 56 6.89 17.64 8.08
C ASP A 56 7.87 16.57 7.54
N TYR A 57 7.83 15.35 8.06
CA TYR A 57 8.61 14.23 7.57
C TYR A 57 7.81 13.38 6.58
N LYS A 58 8.34 13.22 5.36
CA LYS A 58 7.72 12.44 4.27
C LYS A 58 7.88 10.94 4.52
N ILE A 59 6.85 10.34 5.08
CA ILE A 59 6.75 8.88 5.29
C ILE A 59 6.55 8.17 3.96
N VAL A 60 5.57 8.61 3.18
CA VAL A 60 5.33 8.19 1.80
C VAL A 60 5.52 9.42 0.93
N PRO A 61 6.66 9.56 0.21
CA PRO A 61 6.91 10.73 -0.62
C PRO A 61 6.04 10.70 -1.89
N LEU A 62 5.70 11.89 -2.39
CA LEU A 62 5.11 12.02 -3.71
C LEU A 62 6.18 11.70 -4.76
N THR A 63 6.17 10.47 -5.27
CA THR A 63 7.06 10.04 -6.35
C THR A 63 6.25 9.78 -7.61
N GLY A 64 6.82 9.97 -8.79
CA GLY A 64 6.16 9.64 -10.05
C GLY A 64 5.90 8.14 -10.27
N TYR A 65 6.27 7.28 -9.30
CA TYR A 65 6.24 5.81 -9.42
C TYR A 65 5.54 5.12 -8.23
N GLY A 66 5.02 5.90 -7.28
CA GLY A 66 4.45 5.42 -6.04
C GLY A 66 2.93 5.37 -6.08
N TYR A 67 2.37 4.16 -6.09
CA TYR A 67 0.93 3.94 -5.95
C TYR A 67 0.66 3.35 -4.56
N ASN A 68 -0.30 3.89 -3.80
CA ASN A 68 -0.57 3.42 -2.43
C ASN A 68 -2.01 2.95 -2.28
N GLY A 69 -2.25 1.66 -2.54
CA GLY A 69 -3.53 1.06 -2.25
C GLY A 69 -3.64 -0.40 -2.68
N ALA A 70 -4.80 -0.79 -3.22
CA ALA A 70 -5.03 -2.15 -3.67
C ALA A 70 -4.68 -2.31 -5.16
N VAL A 71 -4.01 -3.41 -5.51
CA VAL A 71 -3.63 -3.72 -6.88
C VAL A 71 -3.96 -5.17 -7.18
N LEU A 72 -4.73 -5.37 -8.24
CA LEU A 72 -5.00 -6.69 -8.80
C LEU A 72 -4.01 -6.96 -9.94
N VAL A 73 -3.40 -8.14 -9.90
CA VAL A 73 -2.61 -8.69 -11.00
C VAL A 73 -3.40 -9.82 -11.65
N TYR A 74 -3.64 -9.73 -12.96
CA TYR A 74 -4.42 -10.71 -13.73
C TYR A 74 -3.63 -11.27 -14.92
N PRO A 75 -3.95 -12.48 -15.42
CA PRO A 75 -3.22 -13.07 -16.55
C PRO A 75 -3.34 -12.25 -17.86
N PRO A 76 -2.32 -12.29 -18.74
CA PRO A 76 -1.04 -12.98 -18.56
C PRO A 76 -0.07 -12.25 -17.63
N LYS A 77 -0.25 -10.94 -17.34
CA LYS A 77 0.55 -10.11 -16.41
C LYS A 77 0.02 -8.65 -16.30
N GLY A 78 -1.29 -8.45 -16.38
CA GLY A 78 -1.89 -7.11 -16.30
C GLY A 78 -2.00 -6.62 -14.85
N PHE A 79 -1.75 -5.34 -14.61
CA PHE A 79 -1.92 -4.66 -13.32
C PHE A 79 -3.08 -3.67 -13.42
N VAL A 80 -3.96 -3.69 -12.42
CA VAL A 80 -5.05 -2.71 -12.30
C VAL A 80 -5.25 -2.31 -10.84
N GLY A 81 -5.41 -1.00 -10.61
CA GLY A 81 -5.66 -0.44 -9.28
C GLY A 81 -4.69 0.67 -8.90
N CYS A 82 -5.20 1.67 -8.18
CA CYS A 82 -4.45 2.80 -7.64
C CYS A 82 -3.66 3.59 -8.68
N GLY A 83 -4.11 3.62 -9.93
CA GLY A 83 -3.42 4.29 -11.05
C GLY A 83 -2.66 3.35 -11.99
N HIS A 84 -2.49 2.06 -11.62
CA HIS A 84 -1.98 1.06 -12.56
C HIS A 84 -2.94 0.83 -13.73
N THR A 85 -2.37 0.80 -14.93
CA THR A 85 -3.05 0.53 -16.21
C THR A 85 -2.25 -0.41 -17.11
N GLU A 86 -1.12 -0.95 -16.61
CA GLU A 86 -0.19 -1.82 -17.31
C GLU A 86 -0.85 -3.18 -17.60
N GLY A 87 -1.68 -3.23 -18.64
CA GLY A 87 -2.54 -4.36 -18.96
C GLY A 87 -3.81 -3.98 -19.71
N GLY A 88 -4.11 -2.68 -19.86
CA GLY A 88 -5.24 -2.16 -20.63
C GLY A 88 -6.56 -2.07 -19.84
N LEU A 89 -6.59 -2.55 -18.60
CA LEU A 89 -7.70 -2.31 -17.67
C LEU A 89 -7.38 -1.15 -16.75
N GLU A 90 -8.36 -0.29 -16.52
CA GLU A 90 -8.28 0.76 -15.50
C GLU A 90 -9.22 0.47 -14.34
N GLU A 91 -8.82 0.90 -13.15
CA GLU A 91 -9.74 0.94 -12.01
C GLU A 91 -10.87 1.95 -12.30
N ASN A 92 -12.11 1.45 -12.24
CA ASN A 92 -13.30 2.23 -12.49
C ASN A 92 -13.98 2.63 -11.18
N VAL A 93 -13.80 3.89 -10.75
CA VAL A 93 -14.42 4.43 -9.54
C VAL A 93 -15.92 4.63 -9.77
N LYS A 94 -16.74 3.91 -9.00
CA LYS A 94 -18.21 3.98 -9.07
C LYS A 94 -18.78 5.03 -8.12
N SER A 95 -18.19 5.14 -6.94
CA SER A 95 -18.57 6.17 -5.97
C SER A 95 -17.37 6.63 -5.16
N PHE A 96 -17.46 7.89 -4.73
CA PHE A 96 -16.50 8.54 -3.85
C PHE A 96 -17.25 9.52 -2.95
N SER A 97 -16.94 9.50 -1.66
CA SER A 97 -17.41 10.50 -0.71
C SER A 97 -16.33 10.82 0.30
N MET A 98 -16.26 12.07 0.73
CA MET A 98 -15.40 12.51 1.81
C MET A 98 -16.23 13.24 2.86
N SER A 99 -15.94 13.01 4.12
CA SER A 99 -16.45 13.82 5.23
C SER A 99 -15.31 14.33 6.09
N ALA A 100 -15.45 15.55 6.60
CA ALA A 100 -14.59 16.20 7.57
C ALA A 100 -15.41 16.50 8.83
N ASP A 101 -15.03 15.92 9.97
CA ASP A 101 -15.75 16.06 11.25
C ASP A 101 -17.26 15.79 11.14
N GLY A 102 -17.62 14.79 10.33
CA GLY A 102 -19.01 14.38 10.09
C GLY A 102 -19.75 15.15 9.00
N LEU A 103 -19.19 16.25 8.48
CA LEU A 103 -19.78 17.04 7.40
C LEU A 103 -19.28 16.54 6.04
N ILE A 104 -20.19 16.33 5.09
CA ILE A 104 -19.82 15.94 3.72
C ILE A 104 -19.08 17.10 3.04
N VAL A 105 -17.95 16.77 2.42
CA VAL A 105 -17.11 17.73 1.69
C VAL A 105 -16.86 17.20 0.28
N VAL A 106 -17.03 18.07 -0.72
CA VAL A 106 -16.61 17.79 -2.09
C VAL A 106 -15.19 18.35 -2.27
N PRO A 107 -14.15 17.50 -2.40
CA PRO A 107 -12.79 17.98 -2.50
C PRO A 107 -12.50 18.60 -3.87
N GLU A 108 -11.80 19.73 -3.86
CA GLU A 108 -11.30 20.40 -5.05
C GLU A 108 -9.78 20.21 -5.20
N PRO A 109 -9.26 20.01 -6.42
CA PRO A 109 -7.84 19.95 -6.67
C PRO A 109 -7.09 21.19 -6.16
N GLY A 110 -5.92 20.98 -5.56
CA GLY A 110 -5.05 22.00 -4.99
C GLY A 110 -5.45 22.50 -3.61
N LYS A 111 -6.62 22.12 -3.08
CA LYS A 111 -7.07 22.56 -1.75
C LYS A 111 -6.47 21.73 -0.62
N ILE A 112 -6.33 22.37 0.52
CA ILE A 112 -5.99 21.76 1.81
C ILE A 112 -7.22 21.85 2.70
N TYR A 113 -7.61 20.73 3.29
CA TYR A 113 -8.71 20.63 4.24
C TYR A 113 -8.14 20.27 5.61
N SER A 114 -8.61 20.94 6.66
CA SER A 114 -8.20 20.68 8.04
C SER A 114 -9.40 20.22 8.87
N ALA A 115 -9.25 19.13 9.62
CA ALA A 115 -10.29 18.56 10.48
C ALA A 115 -9.65 17.65 11.55
N GLN A 116 -10.41 17.27 12.59
CA GLN A 116 -9.95 16.26 13.55
C GLN A 116 -10.14 14.84 13.02
N LYS A 117 -11.10 14.65 12.11
CA LYS A 117 -11.36 13.36 11.50
C LYS A 117 -11.79 13.53 10.07
N PHE A 118 -11.11 12.83 9.18
CA PHE A 118 -11.59 12.59 7.82
C PHE A 118 -12.02 11.16 7.66
N ILE A 119 -13.10 10.95 6.91
CA ILE A 119 -13.49 9.65 6.36
C ILE A 119 -13.60 9.80 4.84
N ILE A 120 -12.86 8.99 4.10
CA ILE A 120 -13.03 8.81 2.66
C ILE A 120 -13.62 7.43 2.43
N LYS A 121 -14.70 7.35 1.66
CA LYS A 121 -15.25 6.08 1.17
C LYS A 121 -15.18 6.05 -0.35
N LYS A 122 -14.76 4.93 -0.89
CA LYS A 122 -14.65 4.68 -2.33
C LYS A 122 -15.18 3.29 -2.65
N ILE A 123 -16.00 3.19 -3.68
CA ILE A 123 -16.31 1.92 -4.35
C ILE A 123 -15.74 1.99 -5.75
N SER A 124 -14.95 1.00 -6.14
CA SER A 124 -14.37 0.91 -7.48
C SER A 124 -14.37 -0.52 -8.00
N MET A 125 -14.17 -0.68 -9.30
CA MET A 125 -14.02 -1.97 -9.96
C MET A 125 -12.58 -2.18 -10.42
N LEU A 126 -11.99 -3.31 -10.03
CA LEU A 126 -10.72 -3.86 -10.52
C LEU A 126 -11.06 -5.03 -11.44
N GLY A 127 -11.40 -4.74 -12.71
CA GLY A 127 -12.04 -5.72 -13.58
C GLY A 127 -13.42 -6.11 -13.03
N ASN A 128 -13.65 -7.40 -12.80
CA ASN A 128 -14.91 -7.91 -12.27
C ASN A 128 -14.97 -7.94 -10.74
N LEU A 129 -13.92 -7.46 -10.04
CA LEU A 129 -13.92 -7.34 -8.59
C LEU A 129 -14.27 -5.92 -8.17
N GLN A 130 -15.37 -5.77 -7.44
CA GLN A 130 -15.66 -4.57 -6.70
C GLN A 130 -14.75 -4.50 -5.46
N LEU A 131 -14.10 -3.36 -5.29
CA LEU A 131 -13.34 -2.98 -4.11
C LEU A 131 -14.11 -1.89 -3.36
N THR A 132 -14.47 -2.17 -2.12
CA THR A 132 -14.86 -1.14 -1.16
C THR A 132 -13.62 -0.71 -0.39
N SER A 133 -13.36 0.59 -0.28
CA SER A 133 -12.24 1.13 0.49
C SER A 133 -12.71 2.28 1.36
N GLU A 134 -12.33 2.24 2.63
CA GLU A 134 -12.49 3.33 3.58
C GLU A 134 -11.11 3.77 4.09
N ILE A 135 -10.87 5.07 4.12
CA ILE A 135 -9.69 5.69 4.74
C ILE A 135 -10.18 6.63 5.83
N GLU A 136 -9.76 6.36 7.05
CA GLU A 136 -9.95 7.22 8.21
C GLU A 136 -8.61 7.86 8.56
N LEU A 137 -8.59 9.20 8.61
CA LEU A 137 -7.44 9.98 9.07
C LEU A 137 -7.82 10.73 10.34
N THR A 138 -6.99 10.59 11.37
CA THR A 138 -7.10 11.29 12.66
C THR A 138 -5.71 11.77 13.10
N PRO A 139 -5.58 12.58 14.18
CA PRO A 139 -4.27 12.93 14.72
C PRO A 139 -3.44 11.73 15.16
N ASN A 140 -4.08 10.58 15.44
CA ASN A 140 -3.43 9.38 15.94
C ASN A 140 -2.94 8.44 14.83
N GLY A 141 -3.27 8.70 13.57
CA GLY A 141 -2.84 7.88 12.44
C GLY A 141 -3.91 7.68 11.37
N ILE A 142 -3.61 6.73 10.48
CA ILE A 142 -4.41 6.44 9.29
C ILE A 142 -4.91 5.01 9.36
N ARG A 143 -6.21 4.80 9.38
CA ARG A 143 -6.84 3.48 9.26
C ARG A 143 -7.33 3.31 7.83
N VAL A 144 -6.97 2.19 7.19
CA VAL A 144 -7.45 1.82 5.85
C VAL A 144 -8.15 0.48 5.93
N THR A 145 -9.42 0.44 5.56
CA THR A 145 -10.26 -0.75 5.57
C THR A 145 -10.72 -1.07 4.15
N ARG A 146 -10.65 -2.36 3.76
CA ARG A 146 -11.01 -2.82 2.42
C ARG A 146 -11.71 -4.17 2.44
N ASP A 147 -12.68 -4.33 1.56
CA ASP A 147 -13.32 -5.60 1.24
C ASP A 147 -13.54 -5.73 -0.27
N LEU A 148 -13.79 -6.96 -0.70
CA LEU A 148 -13.96 -7.33 -2.08
C LEU A 148 -15.28 -8.07 -2.28
N PHE A 149 -15.87 -7.83 -3.44
CA PHE A 149 -16.99 -8.58 -3.96
C PHE A 149 -16.79 -8.86 -5.45
N ALA A 150 -16.96 -10.11 -5.89
CA ALA A 150 -16.86 -10.48 -7.30
C ALA A 150 -18.22 -10.31 -8.00
N ALA A 151 -18.34 -9.27 -8.83
CA ALA A 151 -19.54 -9.01 -9.62
C ALA A 151 -19.72 -10.03 -10.76
N ASP A 152 -18.62 -10.60 -11.22
CA ASP A 152 -18.56 -11.70 -12.18
C ASP A 152 -17.27 -12.52 -11.98
N ASN A 153 -17.10 -13.60 -12.72
CA ASN A 153 -15.92 -14.43 -12.68
C ASN A 153 -14.65 -13.63 -13.04
N GLN A 154 -13.56 -13.84 -12.30
CA GLN A 154 -12.28 -13.14 -12.50
C GLN A 154 -11.10 -14.08 -12.29
N GLN A 155 -10.16 -14.09 -13.22
CA GLN A 155 -8.86 -14.71 -12.99
C GLN A 155 -7.91 -13.74 -12.29
N ILE A 156 -7.21 -14.23 -11.27
CA ILE A 156 -6.27 -13.49 -10.43
C ILE A 156 -4.95 -14.25 -10.37
N THR A 157 -3.86 -13.53 -10.62
CA THR A 157 -2.50 -14.01 -10.34
C THR A 157 -2.09 -13.64 -8.93
N TYR A 158 -2.22 -12.36 -8.57
CA TYR A 158 -1.94 -11.83 -7.24
C TYR A 158 -2.90 -10.70 -6.91
N LEU A 159 -3.11 -10.48 -5.62
CA LEU A 159 -3.80 -9.31 -5.11
C LEU A 159 -2.99 -8.72 -3.98
N TYR A 160 -2.58 -7.47 -4.15
CA TYR A 160 -2.05 -6.66 -3.06
C TYR A 160 -3.22 -5.90 -2.47
N ILE A 161 -3.74 -6.32 -1.31
CA ILE A 161 -4.88 -5.61 -0.70
C ILE A 161 -4.41 -4.32 -0.03
N PHE A 162 -3.16 -4.26 0.43
CA PHE A 162 -2.47 -3.05 0.88
C PHE A 162 -1.07 -2.96 0.26
N MET A 163 -0.76 -1.81 -0.33
CA MET A 163 0.55 -1.47 -0.86
C MET A 163 0.90 -0.04 -0.45
N PHE A 164 2.12 0.18 0.03
CA PHE A 164 2.64 1.51 0.39
C PHE A 164 4.08 1.68 -0.06
N CYS A 165 4.41 2.83 -0.64
CA CYS A 165 5.74 3.16 -1.16
C CYS A 165 6.46 4.06 -0.15
N PHE A 166 7.05 3.48 0.88
CA PHE A 166 7.71 4.25 1.94
C PHE A 166 9.02 4.86 1.46
N SER A 167 9.38 5.99 2.05
CA SER A 167 10.65 6.68 1.78
C SER A 167 11.84 5.74 1.97
N ASN A 168 12.80 5.78 1.03
CA ASN A 168 14.07 5.04 1.15
C ASN A 168 15.01 5.61 2.25
N LYS A 169 14.59 6.69 2.92
CA LYS A 169 15.25 7.19 4.14
C LYS A 169 15.05 6.26 5.33
N PHE A 170 13.97 5.48 5.34
CA PHE A 170 13.86 4.39 6.30
C PHE A 170 14.91 3.33 5.96
N LYS A 171 15.86 3.10 6.88
CA LYS A 171 16.97 2.18 6.66
C LYS A 171 16.80 0.87 7.40
N ASP A 172 16.11 0.88 8.52
CA ASP A 172 15.91 -0.33 9.32
C ASP A 172 14.44 -0.75 9.28
N TRP A 173 14.20 -2.07 9.35
CA TRP A 173 12.86 -2.64 9.51
C TRP A 173 12.83 -3.63 10.67
N TYR A 174 11.67 -3.70 11.31
CA TYR A 174 11.42 -4.58 12.44
C TYR A 174 9.99 -5.09 12.36
N VAL A 175 9.77 -6.37 12.62
CA VAL A 175 8.44 -6.97 12.57
C VAL A 175 8.20 -7.90 13.74
N MET A 176 6.94 -7.97 14.17
CA MET A 176 6.46 -8.96 15.11
C MET A 176 5.66 -10.02 14.37
N LYS A 177 6.15 -11.26 14.35
CA LYS A 177 5.46 -12.38 13.72
C LYS A 177 4.25 -12.83 14.54
N LEU A 178 3.40 -13.64 13.93
CA LEU A 178 2.19 -14.16 14.58
C LEU A 178 2.50 -15.05 15.81
N ASP A 179 3.65 -15.72 15.81
CA ASP A 179 4.16 -16.53 16.92
C ASP A 179 4.82 -15.69 18.04
N SER A 180 4.70 -14.36 17.98
CA SER A 180 5.34 -13.40 18.90
C SER A 180 6.87 -13.39 18.86
N ASN A 181 7.51 -14.09 17.93
CA ASN A 181 8.92 -13.88 17.65
C ASN A 181 9.08 -12.63 16.80
N SER A 182 10.19 -11.92 16.97
CA SER A 182 10.50 -10.80 16.09
C SER A 182 11.45 -11.18 14.96
N ALA A 183 11.55 -10.30 13.96
CA ALA A 183 12.58 -10.34 12.94
C ALA A 183 12.94 -8.91 12.53
N GLU A 184 14.17 -8.70 12.10
CA GLU A 184 14.69 -7.39 11.74
C GLU A 184 15.68 -7.47 10.59
N GLY A 185 15.98 -6.31 10.03
CA GLY A 185 17.04 -6.13 9.05
C GLY A 185 17.15 -4.69 8.59
N THR A 186 17.95 -4.50 7.55
CA THR A 186 18.25 -3.20 6.96
C THR A 186 17.93 -3.24 5.46
N PHE A 187 17.46 -2.13 4.91
CA PHE A 187 17.27 -1.91 3.48
C PHE A 187 18.62 -1.57 2.83
N MET A 188 18.99 -2.33 1.80
CA MET A 188 20.29 -2.27 1.13
C MET A 188 20.16 -1.96 -0.37
N ASP A 189 18.98 -1.49 -0.80
CA ASP A 189 18.64 -1.23 -2.20
C ASP A 189 18.87 -2.46 -3.10
N SER A 190 18.61 -3.65 -2.55
CA SER A 190 18.96 -4.94 -3.15
C SER A 190 18.03 -5.43 -4.26
N GLU A 191 16.91 -4.74 -4.48
CA GLU A 191 15.80 -5.10 -5.37
C GLU A 191 15.15 -6.45 -5.02
N LYS A 192 15.30 -6.92 -3.77
CA LYS A 192 14.76 -8.20 -3.29
C LYS A 192 13.55 -8.00 -2.37
N PHE A 193 12.71 -9.04 -2.32
CA PHE A 193 11.67 -9.16 -1.30
C PHE A 193 12.28 -9.61 0.03
N LEU A 194 12.15 -8.77 1.05
CA LEU A 194 12.53 -9.02 2.43
C LEU A 194 11.29 -9.47 3.23
N HIS A 195 11.52 -10.35 4.21
CA HIS A 195 10.52 -10.88 5.13
C HIS A 195 9.21 -11.32 4.44
N ASN A 196 9.10 -12.57 4.00
CA ASN A 196 7.92 -13.08 3.26
C ASN A 196 6.98 -13.91 4.17
N LYS A 197 6.44 -13.33 5.25
CA LYS A 197 5.59 -14.05 6.22
C LYS A 197 4.47 -13.15 6.76
N ASN A 198 3.46 -13.76 7.40
CA ASN A 198 2.45 -13.01 8.15
C ASN A 198 3.04 -12.43 9.44
N VAL A 199 2.57 -11.24 9.80
CA VAL A 199 3.03 -10.46 10.97
C VAL A 199 1.83 -9.88 11.69
N LYS A 200 1.97 -9.61 12.99
CA LYS A 200 1.02 -8.79 13.76
C LYS A 200 1.15 -7.32 13.37
N TRP A 201 2.40 -6.87 13.26
CA TRP A 201 2.76 -5.54 12.82
C TRP A 201 4.16 -5.51 12.22
N ALA A 202 4.43 -4.44 11.49
CA ALA A 202 5.70 -4.15 10.85
C ALA A 202 6.06 -2.69 11.06
N ALA A 203 7.34 -2.38 11.24
CA ALA A 203 7.85 -1.05 11.47
C ALA A 203 9.10 -0.78 10.63
N MET A 204 9.31 0.48 10.31
CA MET A 204 10.47 0.99 9.58
C MET A 204 10.98 2.26 10.27
N PHE A 205 12.29 2.48 10.23
CA PHE A 205 12.94 3.56 10.98
C PHE A 205 14.02 4.28 10.17
N ASP A 206 14.01 5.62 10.24
CA ASP A 206 15.04 6.50 9.71
C ASP A 206 15.91 6.97 10.88
N PRO A 207 17.14 6.43 11.01
CA PRO A 207 18.03 6.76 12.11
C PRO A 207 18.64 8.15 12.03
N LEU A 208 18.54 8.86 10.90
CA LEU A 208 19.03 10.23 10.77
C LEU A 208 17.97 11.24 11.22
N ALA A 209 16.70 10.94 10.99
CA ALA A 209 15.59 11.81 11.37
C ALA A 209 15.00 11.49 12.74
N ASN A 210 15.36 10.36 13.36
CA ASN A 210 14.72 9.84 14.58
C ASN A 210 13.20 9.66 14.40
N LYS A 211 12.80 9.20 13.21
CA LYS A 211 11.40 9.00 12.82
C LYS A 211 11.18 7.55 12.41
N GLY A 212 10.05 6.99 12.83
CA GLY A 212 9.59 5.69 12.39
C GLY A 212 8.16 5.72 11.89
N VAL A 213 7.81 4.67 11.16
CA VAL A 213 6.43 4.36 10.77
C VAL A 213 6.18 2.89 11.01
N GLY A 214 5.02 2.57 11.54
CA GLY A 214 4.52 1.22 11.70
C GLY A 214 3.19 0.99 11.03
N LEU A 215 2.94 -0.27 10.71
CA LEU A 215 1.69 -0.80 10.21
C LEU A 215 1.27 -1.94 11.11
N PHE A 216 0.03 -1.94 11.59
CA PHE A 216 -0.53 -3.06 12.34
C PHE A 216 -1.92 -3.41 11.85
N TYR A 217 -2.34 -4.64 12.15
CA TYR A 217 -3.66 -5.15 11.78
C TYR A 217 -4.51 -5.31 13.05
N PRO A 218 -5.55 -4.47 13.26
CA PRO A 218 -6.45 -4.60 14.41
C PRO A 218 -7.13 -5.98 14.50
N GLN A 219 -7.20 -6.69 13.37
CA GLN A 219 -7.62 -8.08 13.31
C GLN A 219 -6.49 -8.89 12.66
N THR A 220 -6.05 -9.94 13.33
CA THR A 220 -4.99 -10.81 12.84
C THR A 220 -5.32 -11.36 11.45
N ILE A 221 -4.41 -11.16 10.50
CA ILE A 221 -4.48 -11.75 9.16
C ILE A 221 -3.56 -12.99 9.14
N ASN A 222 -4.17 -14.17 9.23
CA ASN A 222 -3.46 -15.46 9.25
C ASN A 222 -3.96 -16.40 8.13
N ASP A 223 -4.46 -15.82 7.03
CA ASP A 223 -4.84 -16.62 5.87
C ASP A 223 -3.58 -17.31 5.30
N LYS A 224 -3.71 -18.58 4.90
CA LYS A 224 -2.58 -19.48 4.62
C LYS A 224 -1.62 -18.95 3.57
N ASN A 225 -2.14 -18.30 2.53
CA ASN A 225 -1.32 -17.77 1.43
C ASN A 225 -1.14 -16.25 1.50
N SER A 226 -1.69 -15.58 2.54
CA SER A 226 -1.38 -14.19 2.79
C SER A 226 0.07 -14.05 3.26
N LYS A 227 0.70 -12.93 2.91
CA LYS A 227 2.02 -12.58 3.44
C LYS A 227 2.24 -11.08 3.43
N THR A 228 2.87 -10.58 4.49
CA THR A 228 3.48 -9.26 4.49
C THR A 228 4.89 -9.37 3.91
N THR A 229 5.33 -8.39 3.13
CA THR A 229 6.70 -8.30 2.64
C THR A 229 7.11 -6.86 2.35
N PHE A 230 8.41 -6.60 2.44
CA PHE A 230 9.01 -5.38 1.92
C PHE A 230 9.77 -5.67 0.65
N TRP A 231 9.66 -4.81 -0.36
CA TRP A 231 10.55 -4.81 -1.51
C TRP A 231 11.55 -3.67 -1.35
N ASP A 232 12.81 -4.05 -1.19
CA ASP A 232 13.97 -3.18 -0.97
C ASP A 232 14.44 -2.55 -2.29
N ARG A 233 13.77 -1.49 -2.75
CA ARG A 233 14.05 -0.85 -4.04
C ARG A 233 14.92 0.38 -3.86
N LYS A 234 15.68 0.73 -4.90
CA LYS A 234 16.54 1.94 -4.89
C LYS A 234 15.78 3.25 -4.61
N GLY A 235 14.54 3.36 -5.09
CA GLY A 235 13.75 4.59 -5.03
C GLY A 235 12.80 4.70 -3.83
N ASP A 236 12.34 3.57 -3.29
CA ASP A 236 11.38 3.47 -2.19
C ASP A 236 11.46 2.08 -1.53
N ASN A 237 10.98 1.97 -0.31
CA ASN A 237 10.77 0.67 0.35
C ASN A 237 9.29 0.32 0.24
N LYS A 238 8.95 -0.59 -0.68
CA LYS A 238 7.55 -0.95 -0.92
C LYS A 238 7.08 -2.00 0.08
N PHE A 239 6.08 -1.67 0.87
CA PHE A 239 5.35 -2.62 1.68
C PHE A 239 4.22 -3.25 0.88
N TYR A 240 4.02 -4.54 1.06
CA TYR A 240 2.90 -5.29 0.50
C TYR A 240 2.25 -6.18 1.55
N LEU A 241 0.92 -6.21 1.57
CA LEU A 241 0.16 -7.37 2.01
C LEU A 241 -0.40 -8.09 0.78
N PHE A 242 0.20 -9.24 0.45
CA PHE A 242 -0.37 -10.20 -0.48
C PHE A 242 -1.58 -10.84 0.20
N PHE A 243 -2.73 -10.79 -0.44
CA PHE A 243 -3.97 -11.30 0.11
C PHE A 243 -4.33 -12.66 -0.49
N ASP A 244 -4.71 -13.59 0.37
CA ASP A 244 -5.14 -14.93 -0.02
C ASP A 244 -6.52 -14.87 -0.69
N VAL A 245 -6.54 -15.04 -2.02
CA VAL A 245 -7.75 -15.13 -2.83
C VAL A 245 -7.63 -16.29 -3.81
N PRO A 246 -8.74 -16.95 -4.18
CA PRO A 246 -8.73 -17.95 -5.24
C PRO A 246 -8.16 -17.41 -6.54
N LYS A 247 -7.40 -18.24 -7.28
CA LYS A 247 -6.89 -17.86 -8.61
C LYS A 247 -8.00 -17.66 -9.64
N ASN A 248 -9.10 -18.40 -9.50
CA ASN A 248 -10.32 -18.19 -10.24
C ASN A 248 -11.37 -17.81 -9.22
N VAL A 249 -11.70 -16.52 -9.16
CA VAL A 249 -12.76 -16.03 -8.29
C VAL A 249 -14.07 -16.16 -9.05
N GLU A 250 -15.05 -16.81 -8.43
CA GLU A 250 -16.39 -16.97 -8.96
C GLU A 250 -17.26 -15.76 -8.61
N LYS A 251 -18.23 -15.46 -9.47
CA LYS A 251 -19.29 -14.49 -9.20
C LYS A 251 -19.93 -14.74 -7.83
N GLY A 252 -20.07 -13.68 -7.05
CA GLY A 252 -20.65 -13.74 -5.70
C GLY A 252 -19.65 -14.01 -4.59
N PHE A 253 -18.38 -14.30 -4.91
CA PHE A 253 -17.31 -14.33 -3.89
C PHE A 253 -17.24 -12.99 -3.15
N SER A 254 -17.09 -13.05 -1.83
CA SER A 254 -16.95 -11.87 -0.98
C SER A 254 -15.97 -12.10 0.16
N THR A 255 -15.31 -11.04 0.62
CA THR A 255 -14.40 -11.09 1.76
C THR A 255 -14.96 -10.34 2.95
N VAL A 256 -14.59 -10.74 4.17
CA VAL A 256 -14.74 -9.84 5.32
C VAL A 256 -13.80 -8.64 5.19
N PRO A 257 -14.17 -7.45 5.72
CA PRO A 257 -13.29 -6.29 5.71
C PRO A 257 -11.95 -6.57 6.38
N LYS A 258 -10.86 -6.21 5.71
CA LYS A 258 -9.50 -6.24 6.24
C LYS A 258 -9.07 -4.82 6.53
N THR A 259 -8.34 -4.61 7.62
CA THR A 259 -7.92 -3.28 8.07
C THR A 259 -6.43 -3.25 8.36
N VAL A 260 -5.76 -2.22 7.89
CA VAL A 260 -4.40 -1.85 8.32
C VAL A 260 -4.44 -0.45 8.92
N VAL A 261 -3.66 -0.24 9.98
CA VAL A 261 -3.47 1.07 10.59
C VAL A 261 -2.01 1.47 10.43
N VAL A 262 -1.77 2.66 9.91
CA VAL A 262 -0.45 3.28 9.76
C VAL A 262 -0.26 4.31 10.86
N ARG A 263 0.83 4.19 11.61
CA ARG A 263 1.21 5.13 12.68
C ARG A 263 2.68 5.50 12.60
N ALA A 264 2.93 6.79 12.60
CA ALA A 264 4.25 7.37 12.77
C ALA A 264 4.64 7.45 14.25
N PHE A 265 5.94 7.45 14.53
CA PHE A 265 6.49 7.65 15.86
C PHE A 265 7.84 8.36 15.80
N GLU A 266 8.23 8.96 16.92
CA GLU A 266 9.58 9.48 17.16
C GLU A 266 10.29 8.54 18.11
N ALA A 267 11.56 8.26 17.82
CA ALA A 267 12.40 7.49 18.72
C ALA A 267 13.87 7.73 18.43
N GLU A 268 14.71 7.50 19.43
CA GLU A 268 16.15 7.49 19.26
C GLU A 268 16.61 6.14 18.68
N LYS A 269 17.74 6.16 17.98
CA LYS A 269 18.29 4.95 17.33
C LYS A 269 18.47 3.76 18.31
N PHE A 270 18.77 4.01 19.58
CA PHE A 270 19.01 2.93 20.54
C PHE A 270 17.72 2.30 21.11
N ASN A 271 16.55 2.96 21.01
CA ASN A 271 15.31 2.50 21.62
C ASN A 271 14.12 2.36 20.65
N TRP A 272 14.29 2.69 19.36
CA TRP A 272 13.18 2.73 18.41
C TRP A 272 12.37 1.44 18.27
N LYS A 273 12.99 0.26 18.44
CA LYS A 273 12.27 -1.02 18.38
C LYS A 273 11.28 -1.19 19.54
N SER A 274 11.68 -0.76 20.74
CA SER A 274 10.81 -0.78 21.93
C SER A 274 9.67 0.25 21.79
N ILE A 275 9.97 1.43 21.23
CA ILE A 275 8.93 2.42 20.91
C ILE A 275 7.96 1.89 19.85
N ALA A 276 8.45 1.23 18.82
CA ALA A 276 7.62 0.60 17.79
C ALA A 276 6.70 -0.48 18.41
N GLU A 277 7.23 -1.35 19.26
CA GLU A 277 6.45 -2.34 20.02
C GLU A 277 5.33 -1.68 20.83
N SER A 278 5.65 -0.66 21.62
CA SER A 278 4.65 0.06 22.42
C SER A 278 3.60 0.78 21.57
N THR A 279 3.98 1.26 20.38
CA THR A 279 3.09 2.01 19.48
C THR A 279 2.14 1.11 18.69
N LEU A 280 2.53 -0.14 18.43
CA LEU A 280 1.88 -1.03 17.46
C LEU A 280 1.22 -2.27 18.07
N SER A 281 1.34 -2.49 19.39
CA SER A 281 0.80 -3.68 20.07
C SER A 281 -0.66 -3.54 20.54
N GLU A 282 -1.45 -2.69 19.88
CA GLU A 282 -2.89 -2.53 20.15
C GLU A 282 -3.74 -3.73 19.71
#